data_AF-A0A2P1ECI8-F1
#
_entry.id   AF-A0A2P1ECI8-F1
#
_cell.length_a   1.000
_cell.length_b   1.000
_cell.length_c   1.000
_cell.angle_alpha   90.00
_cell.angle_beta   90.00
_cell.angle_gamma   90.00
#
_symmetry.space_group_name_H-M   'P 1'
#
loop_
_entity.id
_entity.type
_entity.pdbx_description
1 polymer ?
#
loop_
_entity_poly.entity_id
_entity_poly.type
_entity_poly.pdbx_seq_one_letter_code
_entity_poly.pdbx_strand_id
1 'polypeptide(L)'
;FGEDPHLTGQMGLQFVRGLQGDDPTFLKTVATAKHYAVHSGPEPGRHDFAVVDTPHDLYESYLPAFRATLVDGKAWSVMCAYNQLHGHPACA
;
A
#
# COMPACT_ATOMS: atom_id res chain seq x y z
N PHE A 1 0.72 8.14 -4.56
CA PHE A 1 1.45 9.06 -5.44
C PHE A 1 0.41 9.94 -6.12
N GLY A 2 -0.30 10.76 -5.34
CA GLY A 2 -1.60 11.31 -5.76
C GLY A 2 -2.75 10.34 -5.52
N GLU A 3 -3.91 10.66 -6.12
CA GLU A 3 -5.21 10.02 -5.90
C GLU A 3 -5.56 8.89 -6.88
N ASP A 4 -4.93 8.86 -8.07
CA ASP A 4 -5.26 7.87 -9.11
C ASP A 4 -4.68 6.47 -8.77
N PRO A 5 -5.52 5.41 -8.72
CA PRO A 5 -5.09 4.07 -8.38
C PRO A 5 -4.12 3.47 -9.40
N HIS A 6 -4.33 3.74 -10.70
CA HIS A 6 -3.49 3.18 -11.76
C HIS A 6 -2.08 3.77 -11.74
N LEU A 7 -1.97 5.10 -11.76
CA LEU A 7 -0.72 5.84 -11.70
C LEU A 7 0.02 5.53 -10.41
N THR A 8 -0.66 5.54 -9.27
CA THR A 8 -0.03 5.18 -7.98
C THR A 8 0.50 3.75 -8.00
N GLY A 9 -0.23 2.81 -8.59
CA GLY A 9 0.23 1.44 -8.76
C GLY A 9 1.46 1.32 -9.66
N GLN A 10 1.47 1.98 -10.83
CA GLN A 10 2.61 1.97 -11.74
C GLN A 10 3.86 2.60 -11.11
N MET A 11 3.70 3.74 -10.45
CA MET A 11 4.80 4.38 -9.73
C MET A 11 5.34 3.50 -8.60
N GLY A 12 4.45 2.92 -7.79
CA GLY A 12 4.83 2.00 -6.72
C GLY A 12 5.58 0.76 -7.24
N LEU A 13 5.11 0.16 -8.33
CA LEU A 13 5.76 -0.99 -8.96
C LEU A 13 7.21 -0.69 -9.35
N GLN A 14 7.44 0.43 -10.06
CA GLN A 14 8.80 0.82 -10.45
C GLN A 14 9.66 1.20 -9.24
N PHE A 15 9.05 1.79 -8.20
CA PHE A 15 9.75 2.10 -6.95
C PHE A 15 10.25 0.81 -6.26
N VAL A 16 9.40 -0.22 -6.17
CA VAL A 16 9.78 -1.52 -5.60
C VAL A 16 10.94 -2.14 -6.38
N ARG A 17 10.84 -2.20 -7.71
CA ARG A 17 11.91 -2.77 -8.56
C ARG A 17 13.22 -1.98 -8.42
N GLY A 18 13.15 -0.66 -8.41
CA GLY A 18 14.32 0.19 -8.26
C GLY A 18 15.01 0.08 -6.90
N LEU A 19 14.22 -0.06 -5.82
CA LEU A 19 14.75 -0.30 -4.47
C LEU A 19 15.38 -1.70 -4.35
N GLN A 20 14.66 -2.73 -4.79
CA GLN A 20 15.08 -4.12 -4.59
C GLN A 20 16.22 -4.53 -5.52
N GLY A 21 16.35 -3.87 -6.68
CA GLY A 21 17.32 -4.25 -7.70
C GLY A 21 16.90 -5.52 -8.46
N ASP A 22 17.81 -6.02 -9.29
CA ASP A 22 17.61 -7.13 -10.22
C ASP A 22 18.63 -8.27 -10.01
N ASP A 23 19.44 -8.22 -8.96
CA ASP A 23 20.35 -9.30 -8.62
C ASP A 23 19.54 -10.56 -8.23
N PRO A 24 19.88 -11.74 -8.80
CA PRO A 24 19.09 -12.96 -8.63
C PRO A 24 19.20 -13.56 -7.22
N THR A 25 20.16 -13.11 -6.40
CA THR A 25 20.48 -13.70 -5.10
C THR A 25 20.24 -12.70 -3.96
N PHE A 26 20.60 -11.44 -4.16
CA PHE A 26 20.60 -10.42 -3.12
C PHE A 26 19.68 -9.26 -3.46
N LEU A 27 18.92 -8.79 -2.48
CA LEU A 27 18.22 -7.52 -2.59
C LEU A 27 19.22 -6.39 -2.37
N LYS A 28 19.14 -5.36 -3.23
CA LYS A 28 19.84 -4.10 -2.97
C LYS A 28 19.33 -3.43 -1.69
N THR A 29 18.01 -3.44 -1.49
CA THR A 29 17.34 -3.14 -0.22
C THR A 29 15.94 -3.74 -0.20
N VAL A 30 15.32 -3.87 0.98
CA VAL A 30 13.95 -4.39 1.11
C VAL A 30 12.96 -3.25 0.88
N ALA A 31 12.12 -3.37 -0.16
CA ALA A 31 10.99 -2.47 -0.33
C ALA A 31 9.85 -2.89 0.62
N THR A 32 9.29 -1.91 1.34
CA THR A 32 8.16 -2.12 2.26
C THR A 32 6.96 -1.32 1.79
N ALA A 33 5.93 -1.99 1.26
CA ALA A 33 4.69 -1.34 0.84
C ALA A 33 3.91 -0.87 2.08
N LYS A 34 3.43 0.37 2.07
CA LYS A 34 2.76 0.99 3.23
C LYS A 34 1.78 2.08 2.82
N HIS A 35 0.79 2.43 3.63
CA HIS A 35 0.40 1.77 4.89
C HIS A 35 -0.82 0.90 4.61
N TYR A 36 -0.72 -0.40 4.86
CA TYR A 36 -1.76 -1.39 4.51
C TYR A 36 -2.85 -1.46 5.61
N ALA A 37 -4.10 -1.05 5.37
CA ALA A 37 -4.61 -0.40 4.17
C ALA A 37 -5.54 0.78 4.53
N VAL A 38 -5.95 1.52 3.49
CA VAL A 38 -6.89 2.63 3.56
C VAL A 38 -6.44 3.78 4.48
N HIS A 39 -5.12 3.99 4.55
CA HIS A 39 -4.52 5.10 5.33
C HIS A 39 -4.54 6.45 4.61
N SER A 40 -5.50 6.66 3.71
CA SER A 40 -5.62 7.85 2.88
C SER A 40 -6.61 8.87 3.43
N GLY A 41 -7.07 8.70 4.67
CA GLY A 41 -8.18 9.43 5.30
C GLY A 41 -8.08 10.95 5.22
N PRO A 42 -9.09 11.68 5.73
CA PRO A 42 -9.08 13.14 5.67
C PRO A 42 -7.76 13.66 6.24
N GLU A 43 -7.02 14.41 5.42
CA GLU A 43 -5.62 14.71 5.66
C GLU A 43 -5.31 15.34 7.04
N PRO A 44 -6.18 16.19 7.63
CA PRO A 44 -5.99 16.71 8.98
C PRO A 44 -6.06 15.66 10.10
N GLY A 45 -6.74 14.54 9.87
CA GLY A 45 -7.05 13.50 10.87
C GLY A 45 -6.54 12.11 10.50
N ARG A 46 -5.63 11.99 9.53
CA ARG A 46 -5.18 10.69 9.00
C ARG A 46 -4.54 9.76 10.04
N HIS A 47 -4.22 10.24 11.23
CA HIS A 47 -3.56 9.43 12.25
C HIS A 47 -4.52 8.71 13.21
N ASP A 48 -5.77 9.15 13.31
CA ASP A 48 -6.68 8.76 14.41
C ASP A 48 -8.09 8.36 13.96
N PHE A 49 -8.29 8.08 12.67
CA PHE A 49 -9.60 7.79 12.11
C PHE A 49 -9.91 6.29 12.03
N ALA A 50 -11.19 5.95 12.14
CA ALA A 50 -11.71 4.62 11.84
C ALA A 50 -12.29 4.60 10.42
N VAL A 51 -11.90 3.60 9.63
CA VAL A 51 -12.33 3.46 8.24
C VAL A 51 -13.59 2.60 8.15
N VAL A 52 -14.59 3.15 7.47
CA VAL A 52 -15.76 2.43 6.97
C VAL A 52 -15.90 2.79 5.49
N ASP A 53 -15.34 1.95 4.63
CA ASP A 53 -15.44 2.05 3.17
C ASP A 53 -16.38 0.97 2.62
N THR A 54 -16.68 1.08 1.32
CA THR A 54 -17.41 0.03 0.60
C THR A 54 -16.42 -1.01 0.05
N PRO A 55 -16.85 -2.25 -0.19
CA PRO A 55 -16.02 -3.22 -0.91
C PRO A 55 -15.55 -2.69 -2.27
N HIS A 56 -16.39 -1.91 -2.96
CA HIS A 56 -16.02 -1.31 -4.24
C HIS A 56 -14.83 -0.35 -4.09
N ASP A 57 -14.88 0.58 -3.14
CA ASP A 57 -13.77 1.51 -2.90
C ASP A 57 -12.50 0.79 -2.45
N LEU A 58 -12.65 -0.23 -1.59
CA LEU A 58 -11.54 -1.03 -1.14
C LEU A 58 -10.80 -1.68 -2.33
N TYR A 59 -11.52 -2.36 -3.21
CA TYR A 59 -10.92 -3.13 -4.30
C TYR A 59 -10.53 -2.27 -5.52
N GLU A 60 -11.30 -1.25 -5.85
CA GLU A 60 -11.08 -0.44 -7.06
C GLU A 60 -10.24 0.82 -6.81
N SER A 61 -10.21 1.34 -5.58
CA SER A 61 -9.48 2.59 -5.26
C SER A 61 -8.26 2.35 -4.37
N TYR A 62 -8.39 1.61 -3.27
CA TYR A 62 -7.31 1.54 -2.26
C TYR A 62 -6.31 0.39 -2.46
N LEU A 63 -6.79 -0.80 -2.82
CA LEU A 63 -5.95 -1.98 -3.00
C LEU A 63 -5.17 -2.09 -4.33
N PRO A 64 -5.51 -1.43 -5.45
CA PRO A 64 -4.78 -1.61 -6.70
C PRO A 64 -3.26 -1.34 -6.60
N ALA A 65 -2.86 -0.32 -5.84
CA ALA A 65 -1.45 -0.01 -5.63
C ALA A 65 -0.71 -1.10 -4.83
N PHE A 66 -1.37 -1.69 -3.83
CA PHE A 66 -0.82 -2.82 -3.08
C PHE A 66 -0.74 -4.08 -3.94
N ARG A 67 -1.75 -4.34 -4.77
CA ARG A 67 -1.71 -5.44 -5.74
C ARG A 67 -0.52 -5.29 -6.68
N ALA A 68 -0.34 -4.11 -7.28
CA ALA A 68 0.78 -3.86 -8.19
C ALA A 68 2.14 -4.03 -7.49
N THR A 69 2.31 -3.50 -6.27
CA THR A 69 3.59 -3.56 -5.56
C THR A 69 3.91 -4.95 -4.98
N LEU A 70 2.91 -5.68 -4.47
CA LEU A 70 3.12 -6.99 -3.84
C LEU A 70 3.07 -8.14 -4.84
N VAL A 71 2.09 -8.15 -5.74
CA VAL A 71 1.90 -9.25 -6.69
C VAL A 71 2.86 -9.12 -7.87
N ASP A 72 2.94 -7.94 -8.49
CA ASP A 72 3.73 -7.74 -9.71
C ASP A 72 5.15 -7.25 -9.39
N GLY A 73 5.30 -6.43 -8.35
CA GLY A 73 6.58 -5.87 -7.90
C GLY A 73 7.36 -6.77 -6.94
N LYS A 74 6.70 -7.75 -6.32
CA LYS A 74 7.30 -8.64 -5.32
C LYS A 74 7.98 -7.87 -4.17
N ALA A 75 7.32 -6.83 -3.65
CA ALA A 75 7.82 -6.14 -2.48
C ALA A 75 7.97 -7.13 -1.31
N TRP A 76 9.14 -7.14 -0.67
CA TRP A 76 9.50 -8.14 0.33
C TRP A 76 8.89 -7.90 1.71
N SER A 77 8.31 -6.73 1.94
CA SER A 77 7.73 -6.36 3.24
C SER A 77 6.46 -5.51 3.07
N VAL A 78 5.61 -5.56 4.09
CA VAL A 78 4.41 -4.75 4.23
C VAL A 78 4.41 -4.12 5.61
N MET A 79 4.02 -2.85 5.67
CA MET A 79 3.77 -2.15 6.93
C MET A 79 2.28 -1.84 7.04
N CYS A 80 1.67 -2.29 8.14
CA CYS A 80 0.28 -2.03 8.44
C CYS A 80 0.00 -0.54 8.70
N ALA A 81 -1.25 -0.15 8.57
CA ALA A 81 -1.73 1.20 8.86
C ALA A 81 -2.07 1.40 10.33
N TYR A 82 -2.12 2.66 10.77
CA TYR A 82 -2.53 3.01 12.13
C TYR A 82 -4.03 2.86 12.35
N ASN A 83 -4.84 3.11 11.31
CA ASN A 83 -6.29 3.13 11.42
C ASN A 83 -6.89 1.75 11.67
N GLN A 84 -8.10 1.76 12.21
CA GLN A 84 -9.01 0.62 12.20
C GLN A 84 -9.68 0.53 10.82
N LEU A 85 -9.94 -0.68 10.34
CA LEU A 85 -10.77 -0.98 9.16
C LEU A 85 -11.90 -1.91 9.57
N HIS A 86 -13.15 -1.48 9.37
CA HIS A 86 -14.36 -2.26 9.69
C HIS A 86 -14.40 -2.83 11.11
N GLY A 87 -13.92 -2.07 12.11
CA GLY A 87 -13.91 -2.53 13.50
C GLY A 87 -12.66 -3.32 13.91
N HIS A 88 -11.69 -3.54 13.02
CA HIS A 88 -10.45 -4.27 13.32
C HIS A 88 -9.20 -3.39 13.12
N PRO A 89 -8.25 -3.36 14.07
CA PRO A 89 -6.97 -2.66 13.86
C PRO A 89 -6.24 -3.23 12.64
N ALA A 90 -5.69 -2.39 11.76
CA ALA A 90 -5.03 -2.88 10.54
C ALA A 90 -3.74 -3.70 10.81
N CYS A 91 -3.21 -3.66 12.03
CA CYS A 91 -2.03 -4.42 12.46
C CYS A 91 -2.36 -5.69 13.26
N ALA A 92 -3.61 -6.17 13.26
CA ALA A 92 -4.06 -7.33 14.06
C ALA A 92 -4.57 -8.49 13.21
#